data_AF-A0A2H9TLT3-F1
#
_entry.id   AF-A0A2H9TLT3-F1
#
_cell.length_a   1.000
_cell.length_b   1.000
_cell.length_c   1.000
_cell.angle_alpha   90.00
_cell.angle_beta   90.00
_cell.angle_gamma   90.00
#
_symmetry.space_group_name_H-M   'P 1'
#
loop_
_entity.id
_entity.type
_entity.pdbx_description
1 polymer ?
#
loop_
_entity_poly.entity_id
_entity_poly.type
_entity_poly.pdbx_seq_one_letter_code
_entity_poly.pdbx_strand_id
1 'polypeptide(L)'
;MGRGRTLKKVPEFLCHVKFKNSLPEPTVASRLAINTPDLSQFIPFRVSSIEQEYRHEAPVDILNTSLFDFVDLEKFKPQMNEYLAAEDEALVKPLDGKEGTTKGQRTEVTWLRRTEYLSAETKGLKNSPSLTNMAPLQSQMKLENKEDVIQAIERSFVCTPQLANLCHPNNPNATAVSMTPIFPGEGEPETFAQCTFDADPNVATVDGVPISQEGDQRALVKAMSNATDPNDAFVWYYLPAADGDDVFVYTRDYDIQRVDRHGTPYVVLTLPNDANLPVTYTPISGHFNFKKRRAKTDQSRQRHSLKISRI
;
A
#
# COMPACT_ATOMS: atom_id res chain seq x y z
N MET A 1 -0.94 6.52 107.88
CA MET A 1 -1.23 7.06 106.54
C MET A 1 -0.31 8.24 106.28
N GLY A 2 0.32 8.30 105.11
CA GLY A 2 1.19 9.41 104.70
C GLY A 2 2.10 8.99 103.55
N ARG A 3 1.52 8.75 102.37
CA ARG A 3 2.25 8.35 101.16
C ARG A 3 3.12 9.52 100.68
N GLY A 4 4.44 9.38 100.77
CA GLY A 4 5.39 10.24 100.08
C GLY A 4 5.32 10.02 98.57
N ARG A 5 5.14 11.09 97.80
CA ARG A 5 5.07 11.08 96.33
C ARG A 5 6.49 10.94 95.76
N THR A 6 6.81 9.84 95.09
CA THR A 6 8.02 9.72 94.26
C THR A 6 7.68 10.17 92.84
N LEU A 7 8.11 11.38 92.45
CA LEU A 7 8.07 11.85 91.06
C LEU A 7 9.20 11.14 90.29
N LYS A 8 8.85 10.29 89.31
CA LYS A 8 9.82 9.66 88.41
C LYS A 8 10.43 10.74 87.50
N LYS A 9 11.74 10.95 87.56
CA LYS A 9 12.48 11.79 86.61
C LYS A 9 12.33 11.23 85.19
N VAL A 10 11.98 12.08 84.24
CA VAL A 10 11.98 11.78 82.80
C VAL A 10 13.45 11.63 82.34
N PRO A 11 13.83 10.63 81.52
CA PRO A 11 15.21 10.50 81.08
C PRO A 11 15.56 11.63 80.09
N GLU A 12 16.53 12.47 80.46
CA GLU A 12 17.17 13.41 79.55
C GLU A 12 18.11 12.66 78.60
N PHE A 13 18.08 12.99 77.30
CA PHE A 13 18.96 12.37 76.32
C PHE A 13 20.41 12.83 76.54
N LEU A 14 21.29 11.90 76.92
CA LEU A 14 22.72 12.18 77.06
C LEU A 14 23.40 12.16 75.69
N CYS A 15 23.46 13.32 75.03
CA CYS A 15 24.24 13.50 73.80
C CYS A 15 25.40 14.46 74.08
N HIS A 16 26.62 14.05 73.73
CA HIS A 16 27.77 14.95 73.80
C HIS A 16 27.80 15.84 72.56
N VAL A 17 27.35 17.08 72.71
CA VAL A 17 27.41 18.08 71.64
C VAL A 17 28.88 18.43 71.37
N LYS A 18 29.36 18.15 70.16
CA LYS A 18 30.68 18.56 69.69
C LYS A 18 30.53 19.37 68.42
N PHE A 19 30.86 20.66 68.50
CA PHE A 19 30.98 21.50 67.32
C PHE A 19 32.34 21.23 66.66
N LYS A 20 32.32 20.83 65.39
CA LYS A 20 33.53 20.66 64.59
C LYS A 20 33.45 21.55 63.36
N ASN A 21 34.53 22.26 63.09
CA ASN A 21 34.71 23.00 61.85
C ASN A 21 35.80 22.30 61.02
N SER A 22 35.43 21.18 60.37
CA SER A 22 36.38 20.49 59.49
C SER A 22 36.52 21.28 58.20
N LEU A 23 37.70 21.85 58.00
CA LEU A 23 38.03 22.56 56.78
C LEU A 23 38.06 21.57 55.60
N PRO A 24 37.60 21.98 54.40
CA PRO A 24 37.72 21.16 53.22
C PRO A 24 39.20 20.97 52.86
N GLU A 25 39.52 19.82 52.26
CA GLU A 25 40.88 19.56 51.78
C GLU A 25 41.29 20.58 50.71
N PRO A 26 42.55 21.04 50.70
CA PRO A 26 43.00 22.04 49.75
C PRO A 26 42.95 21.49 48.33
N THR A 27 42.35 22.24 47.41
CA THR A 27 42.28 21.85 46.00
C THR A 27 43.63 22.12 45.31
N VAL A 28 44.07 21.17 44.47
CA VAL A 28 45.29 21.35 43.67
C VAL A 28 45.00 22.32 42.54
N ALA A 29 45.68 23.47 42.52
CA ALA A 29 45.54 24.46 41.45
C ALA A 29 46.07 23.88 40.11
N SER A 30 45.34 24.14 39.02
CA SER A 30 45.79 23.73 37.68
C SER A 30 47.03 24.54 37.28
N ARG A 31 48.05 23.86 36.76
CA ARG A 31 49.25 24.54 36.22
C ARG A 31 48.93 25.04 34.81
N LEU A 32 48.98 26.35 34.63
CA LEU A 32 48.83 26.97 33.32
C LEU A 32 50.14 26.81 32.54
N ALA A 33 50.11 26.02 31.47
CA ALA A 33 51.21 25.95 30.51
C ALA A 33 51.10 27.14 29.55
N ILE A 34 52.11 28.01 29.54
CA ILE A 34 52.18 29.12 28.60
C ILE A 34 52.84 28.60 27.33
N ASN A 35 52.04 28.43 26.27
CA ASN A 35 52.56 28.15 24.94
C ASN A 35 53.09 29.46 24.34
N THR A 36 54.41 29.60 24.27
CA THR A 36 55.02 30.67 23.47
C THR A 36 54.95 30.29 22.00
N PRO A 37 54.28 31.07 21.13
CA PRO A 37 54.19 30.74 19.72
C PRO A 37 55.55 30.88 19.04
N ASP A 38 55.83 30.00 18.07
CA ASP A 38 57.04 30.06 17.26
C ASP A 38 57.02 31.31 16.38
N LEU A 39 58.00 32.19 16.54
CA LEU A 39 58.11 33.44 15.77
C LEU A 39 58.68 33.22 14.37
N SER A 40 59.22 32.03 14.08
CA SER A 40 59.82 31.70 12.79
C SER A 40 58.82 31.77 11.62
N GLN A 41 57.53 31.54 11.91
CA GLN A 41 56.44 31.54 10.93
C GLN A 41 56.11 32.93 10.36
N PHE A 42 56.61 34.02 10.97
CA PHE A 42 56.32 35.40 10.56
C PHE A 42 57.44 36.05 9.74
N ILE A 43 58.51 35.31 9.43
CA ILE A 43 59.71 35.83 8.77
C ILE A 43 59.70 35.71 7.23
N PRO A 44 59.11 34.67 6.58
CA PRO A 44 59.12 34.60 5.12
C PRO A 44 58.00 35.45 4.49
N PHE A 45 58.36 36.32 3.53
CA PHE A 45 57.39 37.06 2.71
C PHE A 45 56.47 36.09 1.96
N ARG A 46 55.16 36.22 2.16
CA ARG A 46 54.12 35.49 1.43
C ARG A 46 53.18 36.50 0.80
N VAL A 47 52.91 36.33 -0.50
CA VAL A 47 51.91 37.12 -1.22
C VAL A 47 50.56 36.90 -0.53
N SER A 48 49.93 38.00 -0.16
CA SER A 48 48.67 37.99 0.58
C SER A 48 47.48 37.69 -0.34
N SER A 49 46.39 37.17 0.22
CA SER A 49 45.15 36.91 -0.55
C SER A 49 44.63 38.16 -1.24
N ILE A 50 44.84 39.35 -0.64
CA ILE A 50 44.42 40.62 -1.23
C ILE A 50 45.23 41.00 -2.48
N GLU A 51 46.51 40.63 -2.54
CA GLU A 51 47.33 40.81 -3.74
C GLU A 51 46.92 39.83 -4.85
N GLN A 52 46.44 38.64 -4.51
CA GLN A 52 45.91 37.68 -5.48
C GLN A 52 44.52 38.07 -6.01
N GLU A 53 43.70 38.68 -5.17
CA GLU A 53 42.36 39.15 -5.51
C GLU A 53 42.37 40.51 -6.24
N TYR A 54 43.52 41.18 -6.32
CA TYR A 54 43.63 42.46 -7.00
C TYR A 54 43.38 42.31 -8.51
N ARG A 55 42.27 42.89 -8.97
CA ARG A 55 41.90 42.93 -10.40
C ARG A 55 42.68 44.03 -11.10
N HIS A 56 43.72 43.66 -11.83
CA HIS A 56 44.47 44.59 -12.67
C HIS A 56 43.57 45.21 -13.74
N GLU A 57 43.58 46.53 -13.85
CA GLU A 57 42.91 47.26 -14.91
C GLU A 57 43.64 47.02 -16.23
N ALA A 58 42.89 46.63 -17.28
CA ALA A 58 43.46 46.51 -18.61
C ALA A 58 43.80 47.92 -19.14
N PRO A 59 44.96 48.11 -19.81
CA PRO A 59 45.33 49.41 -20.35
C PRO A 59 44.29 49.84 -21.40
N VAL A 60 43.65 50.97 -21.10
CA VAL A 60 42.50 51.51 -21.84
C VAL A 60 42.86 51.89 -23.28
N ASP A 61 44.14 52.15 -23.54
CA ASP A 61 44.65 52.60 -24.84
C ASP A 61 44.35 51.63 -25.99
N ILE A 62 44.32 50.31 -25.73
CA ILE A 62 44.04 49.29 -26.77
C ILE A 62 42.54 49.23 -27.08
N LEU A 63 41.68 49.55 -26.11
CA LEU A 63 40.22 49.49 -26.24
C LEU A 63 39.64 50.78 -26.85
N ASN A 64 40.35 51.91 -26.71
CA ASN A 64 39.94 53.20 -27.26
C ASN A 64 40.48 53.49 -28.66
N THR A 65 41.45 52.71 -29.16
CA THR A 65 41.80 52.77 -30.58
C THR A 65 40.67 52.16 -31.39
N SER A 66 40.16 52.89 -32.39
CA SER A 66 39.19 52.35 -33.33
C SER A 66 39.82 51.16 -34.05
N LEU A 67 39.41 49.94 -33.70
CA LEU A 67 39.81 48.70 -34.39
C LEU A 67 39.31 48.65 -35.84
N PHE A 68 38.48 49.62 -36.25
CA PHE A 68 37.92 49.75 -37.58
C PHE A 68 38.83 50.58 -38.47
N ASP A 69 39.28 49.97 -39.56
CA ASP A 69 39.88 50.70 -40.68
C ASP A 69 38.75 51.32 -41.52
N PHE A 70 38.63 52.65 -41.46
CA PHE A 70 37.62 53.39 -42.21
C PHE A 70 37.89 53.45 -43.72
N VAL A 71 39.05 52.97 -44.17
CA VAL A 71 39.42 52.95 -45.59
C VAL A 71 38.76 51.78 -46.32
N ASP A 72 38.54 50.64 -45.66
CA ASP A 72 37.94 49.45 -46.27
C ASP A 72 36.62 49.05 -45.60
N LEU A 73 35.61 49.89 -45.80
CA LEU A 73 34.25 49.69 -45.29
C LEU A 73 33.50 48.54 -45.97
N GLU A 74 33.97 48.06 -47.13
CA GLU A 74 33.27 47.00 -47.87
C GLU A 74 33.36 45.65 -47.16
N LYS A 75 34.50 45.40 -46.50
CA LYS A 75 34.76 44.17 -45.73
C LYS A 75 33.82 43.99 -44.54
N PHE A 76 33.26 45.07 -44.01
CA PHE A 76 32.41 45.06 -42.81
C PHE A 76 30.90 45.18 -43.13
N LYS A 77 30.50 45.10 -44.42
CA LYS A 77 29.08 45.10 -44.78
C LYS A 77 28.41 43.81 -44.28
N PRO A 78 27.32 43.90 -43.51
CA PRO A 78 26.65 42.71 -42.97
C PRO A 78 26.09 41.87 -44.11
N GLN A 79 26.43 40.58 -44.15
CA GLN A 79 25.83 39.63 -45.08
C GLN A 79 24.45 39.23 -44.56
N MET A 80 23.42 39.33 -45.41
CA MET A 80 22.03 39.27 -44.96
C MET A 80 21.54 37.90 -44.45
N ASN A 81 22.35 36.84 -44.54
CA ASN A 81 21.96 35.46 -44.28
C ASN A 81 22.93 34.68 -43.37
N GLU A 82 23.83 35.36 -42.65
CA GLU A 82 24.76 34.69 -41.75
C GLU A 82 24.14 34.54 -40.36
N TYR A 83 24.03 33.31 -39.88
CA TYR A 83 23.58 33.05 -38.51
C TYR A 83 24.69 33.38 -37.52
N LEU A 84 24.35 34.01 -36.41
CA LEU A 84 25.28 34.30 -35.33
C LEU A 84 25.81 32.98 -34.73
N ALA A 85 27.11 32.88 -34.49
CA ALA A 85 27.67 31.72 -33.81
C ALA A 85 27.15 31.63 -32.37
N ALA A 86 26.99 30.42 -31.84
CA ALA A 86 26.43 30.20 -30.51
C ALA A 86 27.24 30.86 -29.37
N GLU A 87 28.55 31.03 -29.56
CA GLU A 87 29.43 31.72 -28.61
C GLU A 87 29.16 33.23 -28.59
N ASP A 88 28.90 33.82 -29.75
CA ASP A 88 28.59 35.25 -29.90
C ASP A 88 27.17 35.58 -29.45
N GLU A 89 26.23 34.66 -29.63
CA GLU A 89 24.84 34.81 -29.17
C GLU A 89 24.77 35.03 -27.64
N ALA A 90 25.64 34.36 -26.88
CA ALA A 90 25.72 34.52 -25.43
C ALA A 90 26.19 35.93 -25.01
N LEU A 91 27.00 36.60 -25.83
CA LEU A 91 27.52 37.94 -25.57
C LEU A 91 26.51 39.04 -25.90
N VAL A 92 25.55 38.77 -26.79
CA VAL A 92 24.50 39.72 -27.23
C VAL A 92 23.31 39.72 -26.27
N LYS A 93 23.19 38.73 -25.37
CA LYS A 93 22.09 38.67 -24.41
C LYS A 93 22.07 39.92 -23.50
N PRO A 94 20.92 40.62 -23.39
CA PRO A 94 20.81 41.77 -22.50
C PRO A 94 21.04 41.35 -21.06
N LEU A 95 21.86 42.12 -20.32
CA LEU A 95 22.18 41.89 -18.90
C LEU A 95 20.97 42.13 -17.96
N ASP A 96 19.82 42.51 -18.51
CA ASP A 96 18.56 42.62 -17.79
C ASP A 96 18.10 41.22 -17.37
N GLY A 97 18.63 40.76 -16.24
CA GLY A 97 18.46 39.45 -15.64
C GLY A 97 17.00 39.12 -15.29
N LYS A 98 16.22 38.78 -16.30
CA LYS A 98 14.94 38.08 -16.20
C LYS A 98 14.94 36.79 -17.02
N GLU A 99 16.11 36.20 -17.25
CA GLU A 99 16.16 34.75 -17.42
C GLU A 99 15.79 34.16 -16.05
N GLY A 100 14.50 33.85 -15.90
CA GLY A 100 13.87 33.46 -14.64
C GLY A 100 14.72 32.42 -13.93
N THR A 101 15.20 32.79 -12.74
CA THR A 101 15.90 31.92 -11.80
C THR A 101 15.31 30.54 -11.91
N THR A 102 16.12 29.64 -12.45
CA THR A 102 15.86 28.21 -12.60
C THR A 102 15.02 27.74 -11.43
N LYS A 103 13.81 27.27 -11.73
CA LYS A 103 12.95 26.54 -10.79
C LYS A 103 13.85 25.54 -10.09
N GLY A 104 14.31 25.87 -8.88
CA GLY A 104 15.14 24.98 -8.10
C GLY A 104 14.39 23.67 -8.01
N GLN A 105 14.99 22.61 -8.56
CA GLN A 105 14.43 21.28 -8.55
C GLN A 105 14.09 20.97 -7.10
N ARG A 106 12.80 21.01 -6.77
CA ARG A 106 12.34 20.97 -5.39
C ARG A 106 12.74 19.59 -4.86
N THR A 107 13.63 19.55 -3.88
CA THR A 107 14.06 18.29 -3.27
C THR A 107 12.82 17.56 -2.75
N GLU A 108 12.61 16.33 -3.22
CA GLU A 108 11.50 15.51 -2.75
C GLU A 108 11.84 15.03 -1.34
N VAL A 109 11.13 15.57 -0.35
CA VAL A 109 11.34 15.24 1.05
C VAL A 109 10.14 14.44 1.54
N THR A 110 10.39 13.29 2.15
CA THR A 110 9.36 12.30 2.53
C THR A 110 8.33 12.80 3.55
N TRP A 111 8.65 13.86 4.30
CA TRP A 111 7.75 14.46 5.29
C TRP A 111 6.97 15.67 4.78
N LEU A 112 7.28 16.20 3.59
CA LEU A 112 6.61 17.37 3.03
C LEU A 112 5.54 16.94 2.02
N ARG A 113 4.25 17.07 2.38
CA ARG A 113 3.13 16.81 1.47
C ARG A 113 2.76 18.05 0.65
N ARG A 114 2.25 17.83 -0.57
CA ARG A 114 1.66 18.90 -1.39
C ARG A 114 0.34 19.35 -0.75
N THR A 115 0.07 20.65 -0.80
CA THR A 115 -1.21 21.21 -0.33
C THR A 115 -2.31 20.87 -1.33
N GLU A 116 -3.39 20.26 -0.85
CA GLU A 116 -4.62 20.07 -1.63
C GLU A 116 -5.57 21.25 -1.37
N TYR A 117 -6.13 21.81 -2.44
CA TYR A 117 -7.16 22.84 -2.36
C TYR A 117 -8.53 22.17 -2.31
N LEU A 118 -9.48 22.79 -1.60
CA LEU A 118 -10.87 22.33 -1.51
C LEU A 118 -11.53 22.39 -2.90
N SER A 119 -11.61 21.26 -3.59
CA SER A 119 -12.37 21.14 -4.84
C SER A 119 -13.82 20.73 -4.54
N ALA A 120 -14.76 21.12 -5.41
CA ALA A 120 -16.17 20.80 -5.25
C ALA A 120 -16.47 19.28 -5.32
N GLU A 121 -15.51 18.47 -5.75
CA GLU A 121 -15.64 17.03 -5.98
C GLU A 121 -15.25 16.16 -4.77
N THR A 122 -14.80 16.74 -3.64
CA THR A 122 -14.40 15.98 -2.44
C THR A 122 -15.57 15.34 -1.66
N LYS A 123 -16.67 15.00 -2.32
CA LYS A 123 -17.76 14.16 -1.78
C LYS A 123 -17.81 12.79 -2.49
N GLY A 124 -16.68 12.07 -2.50
CA GLY A 124 -16.64 10.63 -2.80
C GLY A 124 -16.35 9.74 -1.58
N LEU A 125 -15.74 10.29 -0.52
CA LEU A 125 -15.13 9.48 0.56
C LEU A 125 -16.00 9.29 1.82
N LYS A 126 -17.28 9.68 1.79
CA LYS A 126 -18.23 9.43 2.90
C LYS A 126 -19.25 8.33 2.64
N ASN A 127 -19.18 7.69 1.48
CA ASN A 127 -19.87 6.44 1.25
C ASN A 127 -18.79 5.41 0.98
N SER A 128 -18.32 4.70 2.01
CA SER A 128 -17.96 3.31 1.78
C SER A 128 -19.15 2.71 1.03
N PRO A 129 -19.02 2.17 -0.20
CA PRO A 129 -20.04 1.27 -0.65
C PRO A 129 -19.97 0.11 0.34
N SER A 130 -20.91 0.07 1.29
CA SER A 130 -21.34 -1.25 1.72
C SER A 130 -21.63 -1.98 0.42
N LEU A 131 -21.24 -3.26 0.35
CA LEU A 131 -21.48 -4.15 -0.78
C LEU A 131 -22.99 -4.33 -1.12
N THR A 132 -23.84 -3.47 -0.59
CA THR A 132 -25.29 -3.36 -0.73
C THR A 132 -25.72 -2.28 -1.74
N ASN A 133 -24.84 -1.34 -2.10
CA ASN A 133 -25.15 -0.28 -3.07
C ASN A 133 -24.49 -0.48 -4.44
N MET A 134 -24.23 -1.73 -4.82
CA MET A 134 -24.45 -2.14 -6.20
C MET A 134 -25.97 -2.12 -6.42
N ALA A 135 -26.56 -0.92 -6.40
CA ALA A 135 -27.80 -0.73 -7.13
C ALA A 135 -27.43 -1.22 -8.54
N PRO A 136 -28.05 -2.30 -9.03
CA PRO A 136 -27.76 -2.72 -10.37
C PRO A 136 -27.97 -1.50 -11.26
N LEU A 137 -27.26 -1.45 -12.37
CA LEU A 137 -27.61 -0.67 -13.54
C LEU A 137 -28.98 -1.17 -14.07
N GLN A 138 -29.99 -1.14 -13.20
CA GLN A 138 -31.41 -1.30 -13.41
C GLN A 138 -32.02 0.06 -13.77
N SER A 139 -31.25 0.91 -14.45
CA SER A 139 -31.76 1.39 -15.73
C SER A 139 -31.80 0.22 -16.73
N GLN A 140 -32.45 -0.87 -16.32
CA GLN A 140 -33.25 -1.65 -17.22
C GLN A 140 -34.21 -0.60 -17.76
N MET A 141 -33.88 -0.07 -18.93
CA MET A 141 -34.93 0.23 -19.88
C MET A 141 -35.83 -0.98 -19.77
N LYS A 142 -36.99 -0.80 -19.14
CA LYS A 142 -37.99 -1.85 -19.06
C LYS A 142 -38.39 -2.02 -20.52
N LEU A 143 -37.66 -2.87 -21.23
CA LEU A 143 -37.90 -3.17 -22.63
C LEU A 143 -39.20 -3.97 -22.59
N GLU A 144 -40.33 -3.26 -22.65
CA GLU A 144 -41.65 -3.87 -22.55
C GLU A 144 -41.94 -4.73 -23.79
N ASN A 145 -41.26 -4.43 -24.91
CA ASN A 145 -41.39 -5.16 -26.17
C ASN A 145 -40.34 -6.27 -26.28
N LYS A 146 -40.78 -7.45 -26.69
CA LYS A 146 -39.91 -8.62 -26.93
C LYS A 146 -38.90 -8.34 -28.04
N GLU A 147 -39.29 -7.61 -29.08
CA GLU A 147 -38.40 -7.26 -30.20
C GLU A 147 -37.24 -6.37 -29.74
N ASP A 148 -37.50 -5.42 -28.83
CA ASP A 148 -36.47 -4.53 -28.29
C ASP A 148 -35.46 -5.29 -27.41
N VAL A 149 -35.94 -6.29 -26.66
CA VAL A 149 -35.07 -7.20 -25.89
C VAL A 149 -34.18 -8.01 -26.82
N ILE A 150 -34.74 -8.59 -27.89
CA ILE A 150 -33.97 -9.37 -28.87
C ILE A 150 -32.90 -8.49 -29.51
N GLN A 151 -33.26 -7.29 -29.97
CA GLN A 151 -32.30 -6.36 -30.56
C GLN A 151 -31.22 -5.92 -29.56
N ALA A 152 -31.56 -5.71 -28.29
CA ALA A 152 -30.58 -5.38 -27.26
C ALA A 152 -29.59 -6.53 -27.00
N ILE A 153 -30.08 -7.78 -27.00
CA ILE A 153 -29.26 -8.98 -26.90
C ILE A 153 -28.34 -9.09 -28.13
N GLU A 154 -28.88 -8.96 -29.34
CA GLU A 154 -28.07 -9.03 -30.57
C GLU A 154 -26.99 -7.93 -30.60
N ARG A 155 -27.34 -6.71 -30.18
CA ARG A 155 -26.38 -5.59 -30.05
C ARG A 155 -25.27 -5.90 -29.06
N SER A 156 -25.53 -6.59 -27.94
CA SER A 156 -24.47 -6.89 -26.97
C SER A 156 -23.42 -7.86 -27.53
N PHE A 157 -23.81 -8.79 -28.42
CA PHE A 157 -22.87 -9.67 -29.11
C PHE A 157 -22.09 -8.97 -30.23
N VAL A 158 -22.75 -8.09 -31.00
CA VAL A 158 -22.13 -7.37 -32.13
C VAL A 158 -21.22 -6.23 -31.66
N CYS A 159 -21.61 -5.50 -30.60
CA CYS A 159 -20.88 -4.36 -30.08
C CYS A 159 -19.67 -4.76 -29.21
N THR A 160 -19.00 -5.89 -29.48
CA THR A 160 -17.72 -6.18 -28.82
C THR A 160 -16.69 -5.17 -29.34
N PRO A 161 -16.31 -4.15 -28.55
CA PRO A 161 -15.43 -3.11 -29.03
C PRO A 161 -14.03 -3.70 -29.27
N GLN A 162 -13.39 -3.28 -30.34
CA GLN A 162 -11.97 -3.59 -30.55
C GLN A 162 -11.16 -3.06 -29.36
N LEU A 163 -10.13 -3.79 -28.95
CA LEU A 163 -9.28 -3.46 -27.80
C LEU A 163 -8.77 -2.01 -27.82
N ALA A 164 -8.48 -1.47 -29.02
CA ALA A 164 -7.99 -0.11 -29.24
C ALA A 164 -9.02 0.99 -28.89
N ASN A 165 -10.32 0.69 -28.92
CA ASN A 165 -11.39 1.65 -28.68
C ASN A 165 -11.97 1.55 -27.25
N LEU A 166 -11.45 0.65 -26.43
CA LEU A 166 -11.87 0.46 -25.05
C LEU A 166 -11.23 1.50 -24.13
N CYS A 167 -12.09 2.29 -23.49
CA CYS A 167 -11.71 3.31 -22.54
C CYS A 167 -12.47 3.12 -21.22
N HIS A 168 -11.82 3.38 -20.08
CA HIS A 168 -12.46 3.23 -18.78
C HIS A 168 -13.58 4.29 -18.58
N PRO A 169 -14.79 3.90 -18.14
CA PRO A 169 -15.94 4.82 -18.05
C PRO A 169 -15.69 6.11 -17.25
N ASN A 170 -14.92 6.01 -16.16
CA ASN A 170 -14.61 7.15 -15.29
C ASN A 170 -13.24 7.80 -15.56
N ASN A 171 -12.37 7.14 -16.33
CA ASN A 171 -10.98 7.57 -16.50
C ASN A 171 -10.60 7.50 -17.98
N PRO A 172 -10.75 8.61 -18.73
CA PRO A 172 -10.56 8.60 -20.18
C PRO A 172 -9.12 8.27 -20.62
N ASN A 173 -8.16 8.42 -19.71
CA ASN A 173 -6.74 8.14 -19.97
C ASN A 173 -6.36 6.66 -19.77
N ALA A 174 -7.25 5.83 -19.21
CA ALA A 174 -6.98 4.43 -18.97
C ALA A 174 -7.39 3.60 -20.21
N THR A 175 -6.39 3.04 -20.87
CA THR A 175 -6.54 2.17 -22.05
C THR A 175 -6.54 0.70 -21.66
N ALA A 176 -7.38 -0.11 -22.29
CA ALA A 176 -7.41 -1.56 -22.05
C ALA A 176 -6.16 -2.24 -22.65
N VAL A 177 -5.53 -3.13 -21.86
CA VAL A 177 -4.29 -3.85 -22.25
C VAL A 177 -4.60 -5.20 -22.89
N SER A 178 -5.55 -5.94 -22.34
CA SER A 178 -5.93 -7.27 -22.81
C SER A 178 -7.43 -7.47 -22.70
N MET A 179 -8.02 -8.18 -23.67
CA MET A 179 -9.42 -8.58 -23.67
C MET A 179 -9.49 -10.11 -23.75
N THR A 180 -10.11 -10.74 -22.76
CA THR A 180 -10.28 -12.19 -22.70
C THR A 180 -11.74 -12.53 -22.98
N PRO A 181 -12.06 -13.16 -24.13
CA PRO A 181 -13.42 -13.58 -24.43
C PRO A 181 -13.86 -14.73 -23.51
N ILE A 182 -15.11 -14.69 -23.10
CA ILE A 182 -15.72 -15.69 -22.21
C ILE A 182 -16.70 -16.52 -23.05
N PHE A 183 -16.52 -17.84 -23.05
CA PHE A 183 -17.33 -18.79 -23.83
C PHE A 183 -18.18 -19.69 -22.92
N PRO A 184 -19.33 -20.21 -23.37
CA PRO A 184 -20.05 -21.21 -22.60
C PRO A 184 -19.20 -22.48 -22.45
N GLY A 185 -19.08 -23.00 -21.23
CA GLY A 185 -18.35 -24.23 -20.96
C GLY A 185 -19.16 -25.49 -21.23
N GLU A 186 -18.48 -26.61 -21.45
CA GLU A 186 -19.10 -27.93 -21.66
C GLU A 186 -19.48 -28.64 -20.34
N GLY A 187 -19.17 -28.05 -19.18
CA GLY A 187 -19.44 -28.66 -17.88
C GLY A 187 -20.93 -28.73 -17.55
N GLU A 188 -21.37 -29.86 -17.02
CA GLU A 188 -22.74 -30.01 -16.52
C GLU A 188 -22.97 -29.03 -15.34
N PRO A 189 -24.15 -28.39 -15.26
CA PRO A 189 -24.45 -27.39 -14.23
C PRO A 189 -24.42 -27.94 -12.80
N GLU A 190 -24.48 -29.27 -12.65
CA GLU A 190 -24.41 -29.97 -11.35
C GLU A 190 -22.98 -30.16 -10.83
N THR A 191 -21.95 -29.81 -11.62
CA THR A 191 -20.54 -29.96 -11.22
C THR A 191 -20.17 -29.01 -10.08
N PHE A 192 -20.83 -27.84 -10.00
CA PHE A 192 -20.50 -26.79 -9.05
C PHE A 192 -21.73 -26.39 -8.24
N ALA A 193 -21.52 -26.13 -6.95
CA ALA A 193 -22.52 -25.56 -6.07
C ALA A 193 -21.92 -24.41 -5.27
N GLN A 194 -22.70 -23.35 -5.06
CA GLN A 194 -22.29 -22.26 -4.19
C GLN A 194 -22.68 -22.59 -2.75
N CYS A 195 -21.69 -22.66 -1.87
CA CYS A 195 -21.89 -22.86 -0.45
C CYS A 195 -21.55 -21.58 0.31
N THR A 196 -22.47 -21.07 1.11
CA THR A 196 -22.23 -19.93 2.00
C THR A 196 -22.24 -20.38 3.44
N PHE A 197 -21.27 -19.92 4.23
CA PHE A 197 -21.14 -20.26 5.65
C PHE A 197 -21.64 -19.11 6.51
N ASP A 198 -22.32 -19.43 7.61
CA ASP A 198 -22.78 -18.45 8.60
C ASP A 198 -21.64 -17.84 9.44
N ALA A 199 -20.55 -18.59 9.60
CA ALA A 199 -19.34 -18.20 10.29
C ALA A 199 -18.12 -18.70 9.53
N ASP A 200 -16.99 -18.01 9.69
CA ASP A 200 -15.72 -18.39 9.07
C ASP A 200 -15.36 -19.85 9.43
N PRO A 201 -15.31 -20.75 8.42
CA PRO A 201 -14.99 -22.14 8.64
C PRO A 201 -13.49 -22.35 8.91
N ASN A 202 -12.63 -21.40 8.53
CA ASN A 202 -11.19 -21.52 8.68
C ASN A 202 -10.77 -21.29 10.13
N VAL A 203 -9.90 -22.15 10.65
CA VAL A 203 -9.42 -22.10 12.03
C VAL A 203 -7.92 -22.38 12.02
N ALA A 204 -7.14 -21.63 12.79
CA ALA A 204 -5.68 -21.80 12.84
C ALA A 204 -5.24 -23.15 13.43
N THR A 205 -6.04 -23.72 14.33
CA THR A 205 -5.73 -24.99 15.00
C THR A 205 -7.02 -25.71 15.37
N VAL A 206 -7.09 -27.01 15.08
CA VAL A 206 -8.19 -27.89 15.53
C VAL A 206 -7.59 -29.03 16.34
N ASP A 207 -8.07 -29.20 17.58
CA ASP A 207 -7.61 -30.24 18.51
C ASP A 207 -6.08 -30.34 18.67
N GLY A 208 -5.39 -29.19 18.61
CA GLY A 208 -3.93 -29.09 18.73
C GLY A 208 -3.15 -29.34 17.43
N VAL A 209 -3.84 -29.64 16.33
CA VAL A 209 -3.23 -29.81 15.00
C VAL A 209 -3.24 -28.47 14.25
N PRO A 210 -2.10 -27.95 13.80
CA PRO A 210 -2.04 -26.76 12.97
C PRO A 210 -2.67 -27.02 11.60
N ILE A 211 -3.45 -26.07 11.11
CA ILE A 211 -4.12 -26.13 9.80
C ILE A 211 -3.33 -25.30 8.79
N SER A 212 -3.32 -25.73 7.53
CA SER A 212 -2.67 -24.98 6.44
C SER A 212 -3.29 -23.59 6.28
N GLN A 213 -2.45 -22.57 6.04
CA GLN A 213 -2.90 -21.19 5.82
C GLN A 213 -3.86 -21.06 4.63
N GLU A 214 -3.76 -21.95 3.64
CA GLU A 214 -4.65 -22.03 2.47
C GLU A 214 -5.68 -23.17 2.61
N GLY A 215 -6.04 -23.53 3.84
CA GLY A 215 -6.90 -24.68 4.13
C GLY A 215 -8.24 -24.67 3.39
N ASP A 216 -8.82 -23.48 3.18
CA ASP A 216 -10.12 -23.32 2.51
C ASP A 216 -10.09 -23.75 1.03
N GLN A 217 -8.93 -23.60 0.36
CA GLN A 217 -8.80 -23.92 -1.07
C GLN A 217 -8.84 -25.43 -1.33
N ARG A 218 -8.51 -26.24 -0.32
CA ARG A 218 -8.46 -27.70 -0.41
C ARG A 218 -9.41 -28.37 0.58
N ALA A 219 -10.37 -27.63 1.13
CA ALA A 219 -11.29 -28.16 2.12
C ALA A 219 -12.18 -29.25 1.53
N LEU A 220 -12.49 -30.27 2.34
CA LEU A 220 -13.39 -31.34 1.95
C LEU A 220 -14.72 -31.20 2.66
N VAL A 221 -15.78 -31.33 1.87
CA VAL A 221 -17.17 -31.21 2.31
C VAL A 221 -17.82 -32.56 2.07
N LYS A 222 -18.24 -33.23 3.16
CA LYS A 222 -18.87 -34.56 3.07
C LYS A 222 -20.32 -34.47 3.55
N ALA A 223 -21.26 -34.78 2.65
CA ALA A 223 -22.66 -34.92 3.01
C ALA A 223 -22.87 -36.18 3.87
N MET A 224 -23.64 -36.02 4.94
CA MET A 224 -23.97 -37.06 5.92
C MET A 224 -25.46 -37.02 6.22
N SER A 225 -26.05 -38.19 6.47
CA SER A 225 -27.40 -38.31 7.00
C SER A 225 -27.35 -39.01 8.35
N ASN A 226 -28.28 -38.66 9.24
CA ASN A 226 -28.41 -39.35 10.51
C ASN A 226 -28.97 -40.76 10.28
N ALA A 227 -28.37 -41.78 10.90
CA ALA A 227 -28.84 -43.16 10.78
C ALA A 227 -30.24 -43.37 11.39
N THR A 228 -30.64 -42.52 12.35
CA THR A 228 -31.94 -42.61 13.03
C THR A 228 -33.03 -41.77 12.35
N ASP A 229 -32.67 -40.68 11.69
CA ASP A 229 -33.62 -39.80 11.00
C ASP A 229 -33.12 -39.49 9.57
N PRO A 230 -33.74 -40.07 8.53
CA PRO A 230 -33.33 -39.85 7.14
C PRO A 230 -33.58 -38.41 6.66
N ASN A 231 -34.39 -37.61 7.37
CA ASN A 231 -34.60 -36.19 7.05
C ASN A 231 -33.56 -35.26 7.68
N ASP A 232 -32.72 -35.76 8.59
CA ASP A 232 -31.64 -35.01 9.24
C ASP A 232 -30.36 -35.11 8.39
N ALA A 233 -30.26 -34.24 7.39
CA ALA A 233 -29.11 -34.12 6.49
C ALA A 233 -28.17 -32.99 6.96
N PHE A 234 -26.89 -33.31 7.13
CA PHE A 234 -25.86 -32.38 7.57
C PHE A 234 -24.56 -32.62 6.80
N VAL A 235 -23.60 -31.72 6.98
CA VAL A 235 -22.31 -31.75 6.28
C VAL A 235 -21.18 -31.74 7.28
N TRP A 236 -20.19 -32.60 7.04
CA TRP A 236 -18.89 -32.53 7.71
C TRP A 236 -17.92 -31.70 6.88
N TYR A 237 -17.26 -30.77 7.56
CA TYR A 237 -16.25 -29.90 6.98
C TYR A 237 -14.86 -30.29 7.52
N TYR A 238 -13.96 -30.57 6.59
CA TYR A 238 -12.59 -30.98 6.87
C TYR A 238 -11.60 -29.99 6.27
N LEU A 239 -10.57 -29.67 7.04
CA LEU A 239 -9.45 -28.82 6.61
C LEU A 239 -8.16 -29.65 6.51
N PRO A 240 -7.27 -29.35 5.55
CA PRO A 240 -5.98 -30.01 5.45
C PRO A 240 -5.06 -29.62 6.62
N ALA A 241 -4.40 -30.61 7.20
CA ALA A 241 -3.38 -30.41 8.22
C ALA A 241 -2.14 -29.71 7.63
N ALA A 242 -1.44 -28.91 8.43
CA ALA A 242 -0.20 -28.26 7.97
C ALA A 242 0.93 -29.28 7.69
N ASP A 243 0.94 -30.40 8.41
CA ASP A 243 2.04 -31.37 8.39
C ASP A 243 1.89 -32.47 7.31
N GLY A 244 0.86 -32.40 6.43
CA GLY A 244 0.73 -33.35 5.32
C GLY A 244 -0.41 -33.04 4.36
N ASP A 245 -0.10 -33.04 3.06
CA ASP A 245 -1.04 -32.70 1.96
C ASP A 245 -2.29 -33.62 1.89
N ASP A 246 -2.20 -34.84 2.43
CA ASP A 246 -3.23 -35.87 2.33
C ASP A 246 -3.95 -36.18 3.67
N VAL A 247 -3.65 -35.40 4.72
CA VAL A 247 -4.25 -35.56 6.06
C VAL A 247 -5.27 -34.47 6.30
N PHE A 248 -6.53 -34.87 6.46
CA PHE A 248 -7.65 -33.97 6.69
C PHE A 248 -8.15 -34.10 8.13
N VAL A 249 -8.31 -32.95 8.79
CA VAL A 249 -8.78 -32.85 10.18
C VAL A 249 -10.25 -32.44 10.17
N TYR A 250 -11.08 -33.24 10.84
CA TYR A 250 -12.46 -32.88 11.08
C TYR A 250 -12.51 -31.55 11.84
N THR A 251 -13.15 -30.54 11.25
CA THR A 251 -13.23 -29.22 11.86
C THR A 251 -14.60 -29.01 12.51
N ARG A 252 -15.68 -29.12 11.73
CA ARG A 252 -17.04 -28.75 12.17
C ARG A 252 -18.13 -29.48 11.38
N ASP A 253 -19.34 -29.49 11.93
CA ASP A 253 -20.58 -29.92 11.29
C ASP A 253 -21.53 -28.74 11.00
N TYR A 254 -22.21 -28.80 9.86
CA TYR A 254 -23.15 -27.79 9.39
C TYR A 254 -24.49 -28.42 9.00
N ASP A 255 -25.59 -27.76 9.36
CA ASP A 255 -26.92 -28.09 8.83
C ASP A 255 -27.06 -27.48 7.43
N ILE A 256 -27.60 -28.27 6.50
CA ILE A 256 -27.82 -27.82 5.11
C ILE A 256 -29.15 -27.09 5.01
N GLN A 257 -29.13 -25.84 4.57
CA GLN A 257 -30.33 -25.11 4.17
C GLN A 257 -30.26 -24.86 2.66
N ARG A 258 -31.10 -25.57 1.90
CA ARG A 258 -31.24 -25.32 0.46
C ARG A 258 -31.93 -23.99 0.25
N VAL A 259 -31.30 -23.11 -0.52
CA VAL A 259 -31.90 -21.84 -0.93
C VAL A 259 -32.24 -21.93 -2.40
N ASP A 260 -33.51 -22.18 -2.71
CA ASP A 260 -33.98 -22.08 -4.08
C ASP A 260 -34.12 -20.60 -4.44
N ARG A 261 -33.01 -19.98 -4.86
CA ARG A 261 -33.02 -18.63 -5.43
C ARG A 261 -33.47 -18.68 -6.88
N HIS A 262 -34.77 -18.54 -7.12
CA HIS A 262 -35.37 -18.55 -8.46
C HIS A 262 -35.06 -17.32 -9.35
N GLY A 263 -33.97 -16.58 -9.14
CA GLY A 263 -33.80 -15.28 -9.80
C GLY A 263 -32.38 -14.84 -10.17
N THR A 264 -31.33 -15.40 -9.59
CA THR A 264 -29.95 -14.99 -9.90
C THR A 264 -29.10 -16.20 -10.22
N PRO A 265 -28.90 -16.54 -11.51
CA PRO A 265 -27.97 -17.59 -11.88
C PRO A 265 -26.56 -17.12 -11.53
N TYR A 266 -25.92 -17.80 -10.58
CA TYR A 266 -24.49 -17.65 -10.39
C TYR A 266 -23.77 -18.39 -11.51
N VAL A 267 -22.60 -17.90 -11.88
CA VAL A 267 -21.79 -18.46 -12.96
C VAL A 267 -20.38 -18.66 -12.44
N VAL A 268 -19.82 -19.85 -12.64
CA VAL A 268 -18.40 -20.12 -12.40
C VAL A 268 -17.64 -19.79 -13.67
N LEU A 269 -16.59 -18.98 -13.52
CA LEU A 269 -15.62 -18.75 -14.58
C LEU A 269 -14.44 -19.69 -14.36
N THR A 270 -14.23 -20.60 -15.31
CA THR A 270 -13.08 -21.48 -15.32
C THR A 270 -11.98 -20.81 -16.12
N LEU A 271 -10.94 -20.36 -15.41
CA LEU A 271 -9.74 -19.81 -16.02
C LEU A 271 -8.68 -20.91 -16.13
N PRO A 272 -8.42 -21.44 -17.34
CA PRO A 272 -7.35 -22.40 -17.52
C PRO A 272 -5.98 -21.73 -17.31
N ASN A 273 -5.04 -22.45 -16.71
CA ASN A 273 -3.66 -21.97 -16.54
C ASN A 273 -2.93 -21.84 -17.89
N ASP A 274 -3.35 -22.62 -18.89
CA ASP A 274 -2.80 -22.54 -20.23
C ASP A 274 -3.44 -21.38 -21.01
N ALA A 275 -2.60 -20.46 -21.48
CA ALA A 275 -3.03 -19.27 -22.23
C ALA A 275 -3.77 -19.57 -23.55
N ASN A 276 -3.70 -20.83 -24.03
CA ASN A 276 -4.31 -21.25 -25.29
C ASN A 276 -5.74 -21.78 -25.12
N LEU A 277 -6.20 -22.01 -23.89
CA LEU A 277 -7.55 -22.50 -23.63
C LEU A 277 -8.51 -21.32 -23.40
N PRO A 278 -9.73 -21.35 -23.98
CA PRO A 278 -10.71 -20.30 -23.78
C PRO A 278 -11.19 -20.26 -22.32
N VAL A 279 -11.43 -19.04 -21.80
CA VAL A 279 -12.14 -18.89 -20.52
C VAL A 279 -13.58 -19.32 -20.73
N THR A 280 -14.03 -20.24 -19.89
CA THR A 280 -15.39 -20.78 -20.00
C THR A 280 -16.25 -20.39 -18.81
N TYR A 281 -17.56 -20.29 -19.03
CA TYR A 281 -18.54 -20.02 -18.00
C TYR A 281 -19.55 -21.16 -17.88
N THR A 282 -19.83 -21.59 -16.65
CA THR A 282 -20.84 -22.63 -16.35
C THR A 282 -21.87 -22.10 -15.35
N PRO A 283 -23.18 -22.22 -15.63
CA PRO A 283 -24.21 -21.77 -14.71
C PRO A 283 -24.30 -22.73 -13.52
N ILE A 284 -24.43 -22.18 -12.32
CA ILE A 284 -24.66 -22.92 -11.08
C ILE A 284 -26.16 -22.92 -10.79
N SER A 285 -26.71 -24.11 -10.55
CA SER A 285 -28.11 -24.27 -10.12
C SER A 285 -28.25 -24.41 -8.59
N GLY A 286 -27.23 -24.96 -7.92
CA GLY A 286 -27.26 -25.26 -6.48
C GLY A 286 -26.69 -24.15 -5.61
N HIS A 287 -27.49 -23.62 -4.69
CA HIS A 287 -27.04 -22.70 -3.63
C HIS A 287 -27.42 -23.25 -2.25
N PHE A 288 -26.40 -23.48 -1.41
CA PHE A 288 -26.54 -24.01 -0.07
C PHE A 288 -26.07 -23.00 0.97
N ASN A 289 -26.86 -22.84 2.03
CA ASN A 289 -26.43 -22.15 3.24
C ASN A 289 -26.08 -23.19 4.29
N PHE A 290 -24.86 -23.11 4.79
CA PHE A 290 -24.36 -23.95 5.86
C PHE A 290 -24.42 -23.19 7.17
N LYS A 291 -25.28 -23.69 8.06
CA LYS A 291 -25.46 -23.14 9.39
C LYS A 291 -24.76 -24.02 10.41
N LYS A 292 -23.90 -23.44 11.23
CA LYS A 292 -23.14 -24.22 12.23
C LYS A 292 -24.11 -24.96 13.16
N ARG A 293 -23.95 -26.28 13.24
CA ARG A 293 -24.77 -27.10 14.13
C ARG A 293 -24.32 -26.91 15.58
N ARG A 294 -25.29 -26.88 16.50
CA ARG A 294 -24.98 -26.87 17.94
C ARG A 294 -24.65 -28.30 18.36
N ALA A 295 -23.53 -28.50 19.05
CA ALA A 295 -23.10 -29.81 19.50
C ALA A 295 -24.20 -30.51 20.33
N LYS A 296 -24.77 -31.59 19.77
CA LYS A 296 -25.61 -32.53 20.50
C LYS A 296 -24.71 -33.68 20.95
N THR A 297 -24.28 -33.63 22.21
CA THR A 297 -23.64 -34.72 22.97
C THR A 297 -22.18 -35.08 22.59
N ASP A 298 -21.36 -35.35 23.61
CA ASP A 298 -19.91 -35.65 23.55
C ASP A 298 -19.49 -36.84 22.67
N GLN A 299 -20.44 -37.66 22.19
CA GLN A 299 -20.12 -38.84 21.38
C GLN A 299 -19.73 -38.52 19.93
N SER A 300 -20.06 -37.34 19.40
CA SER A 300 -19.69 -36.94 18.03
C SER A 300 -18.23 -36.49 17.86
N ARG A 301 -17.50 -36.34 18.99
CA ARG A 301 -16.09 -35.92 19.02
C ARG A 301 -15.10 -37.09 18.94
N GLN A 302 -15.53 -38.29 18.58
CA GLN A 302 -14.58 -39.35 18.28
C GLN A 302 -13.63 -38.87 17.18
N ARG A 303 -12.32 -39.03 17.38
CA ARG A 303 -11.26 -38.42 16.57
C ARG A 303 -11.36 -38.89 15.12
N HIS A 304 -12.08 -38.15 14.29
CA HIS A 304 -12.25 -38.43 12.87
C HIS A 304 -11.17 -37.68 12.08
N SER A 305 -9.96 -38.25 11.99
CA SER A 305 -8.98 -37.85 10.98
C SER A 305 -9.21 -38.65 9.71
N LEU A 306 -9.37 -37.98 8.58
CA LEU A 306 -9.50 -38.64 7.28
C LEU A 306 -8.14 -38.61 6.58
N LYS A 307 -7.58 -39.77 6.27
CA LYS A 307 -6.37 -39.90 5.44
C LYS A 307 -6.81 -40.35 4.05
N ILE A 308 -6.46 -39.57 3.03
CA ILE A 308 -6.69 -39.97 1.64
C ILE A 308 -5.40 -40.57 1.11
N SER A 309 -5.40 -41.85 0.76
CA SER A 309 -4.29 -42.44 0.00
C SER A 309 -4.56 -42.25 -1.48
N ARG A 310 -3.64 -41.63 -2.23
CA ARG A 310 -3.68 -41.65 -3.70
C ARG A 310 -3.57 -43.09 -4.19
N ILE A 311 -4.47 -43.48 -5.09
CA ILE A 311 -4.39 -44.72 -5.90
C ILE A 311 -3.65 -44.38 -7.18
#